data_AF-A0AAV8YLG7-F1
#
_entry.id   AF-A0AAV8YLG7-F1
#
_cell.length_a   1.000
_cell.length_b   1.000
_cell.length_c   1.000
_cell.angle_alpha   90.00
_cell.angle_beta   90.00
_cell.angle_gamma   90.00
#
_symmetry.space_group_name_H-M   'P 1'
#
loop_
_entity.id
_entity.type
_entity.pdbx_description
1 polymer ?
#
loop_
_entity_poly.entity_id
_entity_poly.type
_entity_poly.pdbx_seq_one_letter_code
_entity_poly.pdbx_strand_id
1 'polypeptide(L)'
;MEKLLNEGRIICDNFYTSLPLAQELLSKKTFVCGTLRSNRKGIPKEITSKKLKRGDIIALENNEGVKILKWVDKPVMMLTTCKNRLCKIIETGKNNRKGEQIKKPDAVICYNLGKKGVDMSDHMASYYTTKNHKMVQEGHNGDIIWDHASECMGSTK
;
A
#
# COMPACT_ATOMS: atom_id res chain seq x y z
N MET A 1 15.31 11.01 -9.25
CA MET A 1 13.88 11.14 -8.90
C MET A 1 13.23 12.46 -9.37
N GLU A 2 13.98 13.39 -9.97
CA GLU A 2 13.43 14.71 -10.35
C GLU A 2 12.46 14.69 -11.53
N LYS A 3 12.55 13.68 -12.42
CA LYS A 3 11.74 13.58 -13.64
C LYS A 3 10.24 13.26 -13.43
N LEU A 4 9.77 13.13 -12.19
CA LEU A 4 8.35 12.85 -11.87
C LEU A 4 7.69 13.95 -11.02
N LEU A 5 8.44 15.00 -10.66
CA LEU A 5 7.90 16.13 -9.92
C LEU A 5 7.11 17.04 -10.87
N ASN A 6 5.93 17.49 -10.44
CA ASN A 6 5.05 18.49 -11.08
C ASN A 6 3.96 18.01 -12.06
N GLU A 7 3.90 16.72 -12.42
CA GLU A 7 2.82 16.17 -13.29
C GLU A 7 2.32 14.78 -12.84
N GLY A 8 2.83 14.27 -11.72
CA GLY A 8 2.70 12.88 -11.33
C GLY A 8 1.58 12.55 -10.34
N ARG A 9 1.25 11.26 -10.26
CA ARG A 9 0.52 10.63 -9.16
C ARG A 9 1.43 9.63 -8.48
N ILE A 10 1.56 9.70 -7.16
CA ILE A 10 2.36 8.79 -6.36
C ILE A 10 1.43 7.93 -5.50
N ILE A 11 1.68 6.63 -5.51
CA ILE A 11 1.06 5.69 -4.59
C ILE A 11 2.08 5.37 -3.51
N CYS A 12 1.74 5.71 -2.26
CA CYS A 12 2.67 5.59 -1.13
C CYS A 12 2.16 4.58 -0.10
N ASP A 13 3.09 3.82 0.47
CA ASP A 13 2.81 3.03 1.67
C ASP A 13 2.83 3.91 2.93
N ASN A 14 2.23 3.40 4.00
CA ASN A 14 2.03 4.04 5.29
C ASN A 14 3.29 4.64 5.93
N PHE A 15 4.47 4.09 5.61
CA PHE A 15 5.74 4.57 6.13
C PHE A 15 6.06 5.98 5.62
N TYR A 16 5.73 6.25 4.36
CA TYR A 16 6.02 7.49 3.67
C TYR A 16 4.86 8.49 3.72
N THR A 17 3.65 8.08 4.11
CA THR A 17 2.51 9.00 4.17
C THR A 17 2.48 9.84 5.44
N SER A 18 2.34 11.16 5.26
CA SER A 18 2.01 12.11 6.33
C SER A 18 1.20 13.28 5.77
N LEU A 19 0.49 13.99 6.64
CA LEU A 19 -0.26 15.20 6.27
C LEU A 19 0.65 16.31 5.72
N PRO A 20 1.74 16.71 6.41
CA PRO A 20 2.63 17.77 5.89
C PRO A 20 3.23 17.43 4.53
N LEU A 21 3.66 16.17 4.34
CA LEU A 21 4.19 15.73 3.05
C LEU A 21 3.14 15.82 1.94
N ALA A 22 1.90 15.43 2.23
CA ALA A 22 0.82 15.51 1.24
C ALA A 22 0.53 16.94 0.80
N GLN A 23 0.58 17.90 1.73
CA GLN A 23 0.41 19.32 1.43
C GLN A 23 1.56 19.85 0.56
N GLU A 24 2.80 19.51 0.91
CA GLU A 24 3.98 19.89 0.13
C GLU A 24 3.97 19.29 -1.29
N LEU A 25 3.59 18.02 -1.43
CA LEU A 25 3.46 17.39 -2.74
C LEU A 25 2.34 18.03 -3.56
N LEU A 26 1.22 18.39 -2.91
CA LEU A 26 0.10 19.05 -3.58
C LEU A 26 0.48 20.44 -4.09
N SER A 27 1.26 21.22 -3.34
CA SER A 27 1.77 22.52 -3.81
C SER A 27 2.71 22.37 -5.01
N LYS A 28 3.45 21.26 -5.07
CA LYS A 28 4.27 20.83 -6.22
C LYS A 28 3.49 20.06 -7.28
N LYS A 29 2.16 20.25 -7.38
CA LYS A 29 1.27 19.60 -8.37
C LYS A 29 1.42 18.07 -8.47
N THR A 30 1.86 17.44 -7.39
CA THR A 30 2.10 16.00 -7.33
C THR A 30 1.04 15.38 -6.42
N PHE A 31 0.16 14.57 -7.00
CA PHE A 31 -0.95 14.00 -6.26
C PHE A 31 -0.52 12.72 -5.54
N VAL A 32 -0.97 12.53 -4.31
CA VAL A 32 -0.66 11.34 -3.52
C VAL A 32 -1.93 10.55 -3.23
N CYS A 33 -1.79 9.23 -3.19
CA CYS A 33 -2.79 8.32 -2.63
C CYS A 33 -2.08 7.21 -1.87
N GLY A 34 -2.38 7.06 -0.58
CA GLY A 34 -1.69 6.08 0.26
C GLY A 34 -2.47 5.71 1.50
N THR A 35 -2.05 4.61 2.13
CA THR A 35 -2.56 4.23 3.45
C THR A 35 -1.98 5.15 4.51
N LEU A 36 -2.73 5.49 5.55
CA LEU A 36 -2.30 6.41 6.61
C LEU A 36 -2.36 5.71 7.97
N ARG A 37 -1.29 5.79 8.75
CA ARG A 37 -1.26 5.21 10.10
C ARG A 37 -1.97 6.12 11.10
N SER A 38 -2.84 5.56 11.95
CA SER A 38 -3.71 6.32 12.87
C SER A 38 -3.01 7.07 13.98
N ASN A 39 -1.79 6.68 14.32
CA ASN A 39 -0.97 7.34 15.32
C ASN A 39 -0.04 8.43 14.74
N ARG A 40 -0.19 8.81 13.47
CA ARG A 40 0.59 9.92 12.90
C ARG A 40 0.11 11.25 13.48
N LYS A 41 1.05 12.16 13.70
CA LYS A 41 0.78 13.53 14.19
C LYS A 41 -0.02 14.31 13.14
N GLY A 42 -0.89 15.21 13.61
CA GLY A 42 -1.68 16.12 12.78
C GLY A 42 -3.02 15.56 12.28
N ILE A 43 -3.32 14.28 12.48
CA ILE A 43 -4.60 13.70 12.08
C ILE A 43 -5.72 14.20 13.02
N PRO A 44 -6.84 14.72 12.49
CA PRO A 44 -7.97 15.16 13.32
C PRO A 44 -8.48 14.04 14.22
N LYS A 45 -8.75 14.35 15.49
CA LYS A 45 -9.31 13.37 16.43
C LYS A 45 -10.69 12.89 16.00
N GLU A 46 -11.46 13.73 15.32
CA GLU A 46 -12.80 13.42 14.82
C GLU A 46 -12.82 12.15 13.96
N ILE A 47 -11.85 11.98 13.06
CA ILE A 47 -11.78 10.77 12.21
C ILE A 47 -11.16 9.58 12.95
N THR A 48 -10.14 9.80 13.78
CA THR A 48 -9.44 8.73 14.48
C THR A 48 -10.31 8.09 15.56
N SER A 49 -11.04 8.90 16.35
CA SER A 49 -11.87 8.43 17.48
C SER A 49 -13.22 7.84 17.05
N LYS A 50 -13.71 8.18 15.84
CA LYS A 50 -15.01 7.70 15.36
C LYS A 50 -15.03 6.17 15.28
N LYS A 51 -15.94 5.55 16.02
CA LYS A 51 -16.27 4.13 15.87
C LYS A 51 -17.21 3.97 14.69
N LEU A 52 -16.81 3.13 13.74
CA LEU A 52 -17.53 2.86 12.50
C LEU A 52 -17.89 1.38 12.45
N LYS A 53 -19.06 1.05 11.89
CA LYS A 53 -19.44 -0.33 11.62
C LYS A 53 -18.79 -0.81 10.32
N ARG A 54 -18.81 -2.13 10.11
CA ARG A 54 -18.33 -2.70 8.85
C ARG A 54 -19.15 -2.16 7.68
N GLY A 55 -18.47 -1.69 6.64
CA GLY A 55 -19.05 -1.02 5.48
C GLY A 55 -19.03 0.49 5.59
N ASP A 56 -18.99 1.07 6.80
CA ASP A 56 -19.07 2.51 6.99
C ASP A 56 -17.79 3.24 6.55
N ILE A 57 -17.97 4.49 6.15
CA ILE A 57 -16.91 5.42 5.77
C ILE A 57 -17.13 6.78 6.44
N ILE A 58 -16.03 7.43 6.81
CA ILE A 58 -15.98 8.86 7.12
C ILE A 58 -14.82 9.46 6.33
N ALA A 59 -15.01 10.66 5.80
CA ALA A 59 -13.97 11.41 5.10
C ALA A 59 -13.98 12.86 5.57
N LEU A 60 -12.78 13.43 5.67
CA LEU A 60 -12.54 14.84 5.97
C LEU A 60 -11.64 15.41 4.87
N GLU A 61 -11.88 16.66 4.51
CA GLU A 61 -11.07 17.40 3.54
C GLU A 61 -10.64 18.72 4.19
N ASN A 62 -9.36 19.08 4.05
CA ASN A 62 -8.88 20.39 4.46
C ASN A 62 -9.04 21.43 3.34
N ASN A 63 -8.87 22.71 3.67
CA ASN A 63 -9.01 23.81 2.72
C ASN A 63 -8.02 23.77 1.54
N GLU A 64 -6.93 23.01 1.67
CA GLU A 64 -5.92 22.85 0.62
C GLU A 64 -6.26 21.72 -0.37
N GLY A 65 -7.26 20.87 -0.07
CA GLY A 65 -7.67 19.74 -0.90
C GLY A 65 -7.04 18.40 -0.52
N VAL A 66 -6.45 18.29 0.68
CA VAL A 66 -6.00 17.03 1.26
C VAL A 66 -7.18 16.35 1.95
N LYS A 67 -7.45 15.12 1.51
CA LYS A 67 -8.54 14.28 2.01
C LYS A 67 -7.99 13.14 2.86
N ILE A 68 -8.60 12.91 4.01
CA ILE A 68 -8.37 11.74 4.85
C ILE A 68 -9.68 10.97 4.90
N LEU A 69 -9.63 9.67 4.66
CA LEU A 69 -10.78 8.80 4.86
C LEU A 69 -10.45 7.66 5.80
N LYS A 70 -11.44 7.23 6.55
CA LYS A 70 -11.42 6.02 7.36
C LYS A 70 -12.57 5.14 6.92
N TRP A 71 -12.25 3.91 6.58
CA TRP A 71 -13.21 2.91 6.11
C TRP A 71 -12.98 1.60 6.86
N VAL A 72 -14.06 0.89 7.17
CA VAL A 72 -13.99 -0.35 7.94
C VAL A 72 -14.57 -1.50 7.11
N ASP A 73 -13.69 -2.29 6.50
CA ASP A 73 -13.97 -3.71 6.22
C ASP A 73 -12.99 -4.56 7.05
N LYS A 74 -11.71 -4.28 6.82
CA LYS A 74 -10.68 -4.22 7.86
C LYS A 74 -10.37 -2.73 8.09
N PRO A 75 -10.14 -2.26 9.33
CA PRO A 75 -9.92 -0.84 9.59
C PRO A 75 -8.74 -0.30 8.79
N VAL A 76 -9.02 0.61 7.85
CA VAL A 76 -8.01 1.26 7.02
C VAL A 76 -8.28 2.76 7.03
N MET A 77 -7.21 3.54 7.14
CA MET A 77 -7.25 4.95 6.81
C MET A 77 -6.44 5.21 5.56
N MET A 78 -6.93 6.12 4.73
CA MET A 78 -6.24 6.58 3.54
C MET A 78 -6.04 8.08 3.60
N LEU A 79 -5.00 8.53 2.93
CA LEU A 79 -4.74 9.92 2.60
C LEU A 79 -4.73 10.06 1.08
N THR A 80 -5.40 11.09 0.56
CA THR A 80 -5.32 11.42 -0.87
C THR A 80 -5.44 12.92 -1.13
N THR A 81 -4.75 13.40 -2.15
CA THR A 81 -4.88 14.79 -2.65
C THR A 81 -5.52 14.85 -4.04
N CYS A 82 -6.03 13.71 -4.53
CA CYS A 82 -6.66 13.63 -5.84
C CYS A 82 -8.00 14.38 -5.85
N LYS A 83 -8.09 15.48 -6.62
CA LYS A 83 -9.30 16.30 -6.75
C LYS A 83 -10.53 15.48 -7.18
N ASN A 84 -10.38 14.59 -8.16
CA ASN A 84 -11.47 13.80 -8.72
C ASN A 84 -11.95 12.64 -7.84
N ARG A 85 -11.39 12.47 -6.63
CA ARG A 85 -11.83 11.43 -5.69
C ARG A 85 -12.84 12.01 -4.73
N LEU A 86 -14.02 11.41 -4.67
CA LEU A 86 -15.12 11.85 -3.82
C LEU A 86 -15.05 11.22 -2.43
N CYS A 87 -14.15 10.26 -2.19
CA CYS A 87 -14.07 9.51 -0.95
C CYS A 87 -15.42 8.87 -0.59
N LYS A 88 -16.10 8.32 -1.60
CA LYS A 88 -17.41 7.65 -1.48
C LYS A 88 -17.27 6.16 -1.77
N ILE A 89 -18.19 5.40 -1.20
CA ILE A 89 -18.33 3.97 -1.50
C ILE A 89 -18.83 3.84 -2.93
N ILE A 90 -18.11 3.07 -3.73
CA ILE A 90 -18.50 2.70 -5.09
C ILE A 90 -18.52 1.19 -5.25
N GLU A 91 -19.31 0.72 -6.20
CA GLU A 91 -19.36 -0.68 -6.59
C GLU A 91 -18.12 -1.02 -7.42
N THR A 92 -17.48 -2.14 -7.09
CA THR A 92 -16.25 -2.56 -7.78
C THR A 92 -16.51 -3.36 -9.06
N GLY A 93 -17.78 -3.65 -9.36
CA GLY A 93 -18.18 -4.58 -10.44
C GLY A 93 -17.78 -6.04 -10.20
N LYS A 94 -17.30 -6.37 -8.99
CA LYS A 94 -16.89 -7.72 -8.60
C LYS A 94 -17.81 -8.25 -7.52
N ASN A 95 -18.06 -9.56 -7.57
CA ASN A 95 -18.80 -10.27 -6.54
C ASN A 95 -17.84 -11.03 -5.63
N ASN A 96 -18.24 -11.18 -4.37
CA ASN A 96 -17.55 -12.07 -3.44
C ASN A 96 -17.91 -13.54 -3.72
N ARG A 97 -17.33 -14.47 -2.96
CA ARG A 97 -17.61 -15.92 -3.09
C ARG A 97 -19.09 -16.28 -2.86
N LYS A 98 -19.87 -15.41 -2.21
CA LYS A 98 -21.30 -15.57 -1.94
C LYS A 98 -22.19 -14.93 -3.01
N GLY A 99 -21.60 -14.35 -4.07
CA GLY A 99 -22.34 -13.63 -5.12
C GLY A 99 -22.72 -12.19 -4.76
N GLU A 100 -22.33 -11.68 -3.59
CA GLU A 100 -22.66 -10.32 -3.17
C GLU A 100 -21.69 -9.32 -3.80
N GLN A 101 -22.22 -8.16 -4.21
CA GLN A 101 -21.42 -7.13 -4.85
C GLN A 101 -20.45 -6.46 -3.85
N ILE A 102 -19.18 -6.40 -4.23
CA ILE A 102 -18.12 -5.81 -3.41
C ILE A 102 -18.15 -4.29 -3.57
N LYS A 103 -18.30 -3.60 -2.45
CA LYS A 103 -18.33 -2.13 -2.35
C LYS A 103 -17.10 -1.63 -1.60
N LYS A 104 -16.41 -0.63 -2.15
CA LYS A 104 -15.20 -0.06 -1.55
C LYS A 104 -15.12 1.44 -1.82
N PRO A 105 -14.42 2.21 -0.98
CA PRO A 105 -14.11 3.60 -1.29
C PRO A 105 -13.29 3.72 -2.57
N ASP A 106 -13.59 4.74 -3.37
CA ASP A 106 -12.86 5.08 -4.61
C ASP A 106 -11.34 5.24 -4.43
N ALA A 107 -10.89 5.79 -3.29
CA ALA A 107 -9.47 5.92 -2.99
C ALA A 107 -8.80 4.59 -2.62
N VAL A 108 -9.53 3.69 -1.95
CA VAL A 108 -9.04 2.32 -1.66
C VAL A 108 -8.87 1.53 -2.96
N ILE A 109 -9.77 1.71 -3.91
CA ILE A 109 -9.66 1.12 -5.24
C ILE A 109 -8.44 1.68 -5.98
N CYS A 110 -8.26 3.02 -5.96
CA CYS A 110 -7.10 3.68 -6.56
C CYS A 110 -5.77 3.13 -6.03
N TYR A 111 -5.67 3.02 -4.71
CA TYR A 111 -4.48 2.49 -4.04
C TYR A 111 -4.20 1.04 -4.43
N ASN A 112 -5.21 0.17 -4.39
CA ASN A 112 -5.04 -1.24 -4.74
C ASN A 112 -4.64 -1.44 -6.20
N LEU A 113 -5.15 -0.60 -7.12
CA LEU A 113 -4.75 -0.63 -8.53
C LEU A 113 -3.27 -0.27 -8.70
N GLY A 114 -2.81 0.79 -8.04
CA GLY A 114 -1.40 1.20 -8.11
C GLY A 114 -0.45 0.23 -7.42
N LYS A 115 -0.81 -0.24 -6.22
CA LYS A 115 -0.01 -1.20 -5.46
C LYS A 115 0.19 -2.51 -6.22
N LYS A 116 -0.84 -2.98 -6.94
CA LYS A 116 -0.74 -4.19 -7.78
C LYS A 116 0.42 -4.12 -8.78
N GLY A 117 0.70 -2.94 -9.33
CA GLY A 117 1.83 -2.74 -10.25
C GLY A 117 3.19 -2.94 -9.56
N VAL A 118 3.33 -2.43 -8.34
CA VAL A 118 4.54 -2.60 -7.53
C VAL A 118 4.74 -4.07 -7.16
N ASP A 119 3.70 -4.71 -6.60
CA ASP A 119 3.77 -6.12 -6.20
C ASP A 119 4.10 -7.03 -7.39
N MET A 120 3.56 -6.75 -8.59
CA MET A 120 3.88 -7.49 -9.80
C MET A 120 5.32 -7.29 -10.25
N SER A 121 5.83 -6.05 -10.18
CA SER A 121 7.23 -5.75 -10.49
C SER A 121 8.18 -6.50 -9.57
N ASP A 122 7.90 -6.50 -8.27
CA ASP A 122 8.70 -7.21 -7.26
C ASP A 122 8.65 -8.74 -7.47
N HIS A 123 7.48 -9.26 -7.84
CA HIS A 123 7.31 -10.67 -8.19
C HIS A 123 8.16 -11.03 -9.41
N MET A 124 8.07 -10.25 -10.49
CA MET A 124 8.90 -10.50 -11.69
C MET A 124 10.39 -10.41 -11.35
N ALA A 125 10.82 -9.40 -10.59
CA ALA A 125 12.21 -9.26 -10.16
C ALA A 125 12.70 -10.49 -9.37
N SER A 126 11.86 -11.08 -8.52
CA SER A 126 12.21 -12.27 -7.73
C SER A 126 12.51 -13.50 -8.59
N TYR A 127 11.85 -13.66 -9.76
CA TYR A 127 12.14 -14.75 -10.69
C TYR A 127 13.50 -14.61 -11.39
N TYR A 128 13.96 -13.38 -11.60
CA TYR A 128 15.22 -13.08 -12.28
C TYR A 128 16.37 -12.78 -11.32
N THR A 129 16.17 -12.89 -10.00
CA THR A 129 17.26 -12.71 -9.04
C THR A 129 18.09 -13.99 -8.96
N THR A 130 19.27 -14.00 -9.57
CA THR A 130 20.27 -15.05 -9.37
C THR A 130 20.85 -14.95 -7.94
N LYS A 131 20.14 -15.48 -6.95
CA LYS A 131 20.73 -15.77 -5.63
C LYS A 131 21.49 -17.09 -5.69
N ASN A 132 22.62 -17.09 -6.42
CA ASN A 132 23.69 -18.04 -6.14
C ASN A 132 24.71 -17.35 -5.23
N HIS A 133 25.20 -18.11 -4.25
CA HIS A 133 26.08 -17.76 -3.14
C HIS A 133 25.37 -17.15 -1.91
N LYS A 134 24.97 -18.06 -1.00
CA LYS A 134 24.96 -17.76 0.44
C LYS A 134 26.33 -17.17 0.78
N MET A 135 26.39 -15.92 1.25
CA MET A 135 27.57 -15.48 1.99
C MET A 135 27.51 -16.20 3.34
N VAL A 136 28.30 -17.26 3.49
CA VAL A 136 28.59 -17.84 4.79
C VAL A 136 29.45 -16.82 5.51
N GLN A 137 28.96 -16.26 6.62
CA GLN A 137 29.86 -15.59 7.55
C GLN A 137 30.68 -16.68 8.24
N GLU A 138 31.98 -16.73 7.94
CA GLU A 138 32.93 -17.56 8.67
C GLU A 138 33.02 -17.03 10.11
N GLY A 139 32.39 -17.76 11.04
CA GLY A 139 32.68 -17.66 12.46
C GLY A 139 33.96 -18.42 12.76
N HIS A 140 34.95 -17.74 13.35
CA HIS A 140 36.14 -18.37 13.93
C HIS A 140 35.73 -19.28 15.11
N ASN A 141 35.51 -20.56 14.82
CA ASN A 141 36.08 -21.70 15.54
C ASN A 141 35.42 -22.97 14.98
N GLY A 142 36.27 -23.83 14.43
CA GLY A 142 35.88 -25.00 13.66
C GLY A 142 35.00 -25.96 14.43
N ASP A 143 33.91 -26.36 13.79
CA ASP A 143 33.36 -27.72 13.78
C ASP A 143 32.30 -27.78 12.68
N ILE A 144 32.67 -28.30 11.51
CA ILE A 144 31.75 -28.55 10.39
C ILE A 144 31.24 -29.98 10.51
N ILE A 145 29.98 -30.13 10.94
CA ILE A 145 29.24 -31.39 10.82
C ILE A 145 28.74 -31.51 9.38
N TRP A 146 29.25 -32.52 8.67
CA TRP A 146 28.75 -32.92 7.36
C TRP A 146 27.45 -33.70 7.53
N ASP A 147 26.31 -33.13 7.14
CA ASP A 147 25.14 -33.93 6.82
C ASP A 147 25.05 -34.14 5.31
N HIS A 148 25.05 -35.42 4.94
CA HIS A 148 25.11 -35.92 3.58
C HIS A 148 23.95 -35.41 2.74
N ALA A 149 24.28 -34.87 1.57
CA ALA A 149 23.35 -34.79 0.46
C ALA A 149 23.00 -36.22 0.01
N SER A 150 21.71 -36.53 -0.05
CA SER A 150 21.18 -37.59 -0.90
C SER A 150 20.01 -37.02 -1.70
N GLU A 151 20.20 -37.00 -3.03
CA GLU A 151 19.23 -37.33 -4.09
C GLU A 151 17.82 -36.68 -4.06
N CYS A 152 17.25 -36.15 -5.14
CA CYS A 152 17.44 -36.45 -6.55
C CYS A 152 16.81 -35.34 -7.42
N MET A 153 17.41 -35.12 -8.59
CA MET A 153 16.83 -34.35 -9.69
C MET A 153 15.70 -35.13 -10.38
N GLY A 154 14.68 -34.38 -10.83
CA GLY A 154 13.98 -34.61 -12.09
C GLY A 154 12.73 -35.49 -12.06
N SER A 155 11.60 -34.95 -12.53
CA SER A 155 11.16 -35.22 -13.90
C SER A 155 9.90 -34.43 -14.26
N THR A 156 10.02 -33.69 -15.36
CA THR A 156 8.95 -33.14 -16.19
C THR A 156 8.12 -34.28 -16.78
N LYS A 157 6.80 -34.23 -16.58
CA LYS A 157 5.77 -34.49 -17.62
C LYS A 157 4.55 -33.65 -17.30
#